data_AF-A0A9W8IBD9-F1
#
_entry.id   AF-A0A9W8IBD9-F1
#
_cell.length_a   1.000
_cell.length_b   1.000
_cell.length_c   1.000
_cell.angle_alpha   90.00
_cell.angle_beta   90.00
_cell.angle_gamma   90.00
#
_symmetry.space_group_name_H-M   'P 1'
#
loop_
_entity.id
_entity.type
_entity.pdbx_description
1 polymer ?
#
loop_
_entity_poly.entity_id
_entity_poly.type
_entity_poly.pdbx_seq_one_letter_code
_entity_poly.pdbx_strand_id
1 'polypeptide(L)'
;MFVFGEIQDPLTETTMLIEDIVRSQVIEIIVLAAAQAQRRGSRFLAAEDFIFLIRHDRTKVLRLREYLSWKDVRKKVKEREDAGDDIIDDATADKPDRVAKVKIKLSWELASAFSENLVDDDDEDDDEMLDAQSDSLKRLRDADEVTKQMTRDEYVHYSECRQASFTFRKNKRFRDWANMSSYLDTKLNDEIIDILGFLTFEMVSTITETALRIKRGLDKAADAAPAGQPKRPRSDGASAAAISLFSGPPTARTPLEVQHVQEAFRRLQRAPQPIRNFKGGLTRTRVSLI
;
A
#
# COMPACT_ATOMS: atom_id res chain seq x y z
N MET A 1 -2.10 -8.18 5.26
CA MET A 1 -1.83 -9.54 4.74
C MET A 1 -3.12 -10.30 4.51
N PHE A 2 -3.93 -10.58 5.54
CA PHE A 2 -5.20 -11.32 5.42
C PHE A 2 -6.13 -10.81 4.30
N VAL A 3 -6.38 -9.50 4.26
CA VAL A 3 -7.23 -8.84 3.24
C VAL A 3 -6.73 -9.05 1.81
N PHE A 4 -5.43 -9.33 1.61
CA PHE A 4 -4.82 -9.57 0.31
C PHE A 4 -4.79 -11.05 -0.08
N GLY A 5 -5.45 -11.91 0.69
CA GLY A 5 -5.60 -13.34 0.41
C GLY A 5 -4.65 -14.27 1.17
N GLU A 6 -3.89 -13.74 2.14
CA GLU A 6 -3.18 -14.56 3.11
C GLU A 6 -4.14 -15.25 4.07
N ILE A 7 -3.70 -16.31 4.73
CA ILE A 7 -4.45 -16.89 5.84
C ILE A 7 -4.53 -15.92 7.03
N GLN A 8 -5.50 -16.15 7.93
CA GLN A 8 -5.76 -15.30 9.09
C GLN A 8 -4.56 -15.23 10.02
N ASP A 9 -3.92 -16.38 10.27
CA ASP A 9 -2.76 -16.53 11.14
C ASP A 9 -1.50 -16.85 10.33
N PRO A 10 -0.83 -15.85 9.73
CA PRO A 10 0.42 -16.06 9.02
C PRO A 10 1.54 -16.45 10.00
N LEU A 11 2.58 -17.12 9.47
CA LEU A 11 3.76 -17.48 10.25
C LEU A 11 4.46 -16.24 10.83
N THR A 12 4.87 -16.30 12.09
CA THR A 12 5.53 -15.19 12.79
C THR A 12 6.82 -14.74 12.09
N GLU A 13 7.58 -15.67 11.54
CA GLU A 13 8.81 -15.35 10.79
C GLU A 13 8.50 -14.52 9.54
N THR A 14 7.39 -14.82 8.86
CA THR A 14 6.94 -14.09 7.67
C THR A 14 6.48 -12.69 8.02
N THR A 15 5.73 -12.53 9.10
CA THR A 15 5.27 -11.19 9.56
C THR A 15 6.44 -10.34 10.02
N MET A 16 7.41 -10.91 10.75
CA MET A 16 8.63 -10.21 11.16
C MET A 16 9.46 -9.75 9.96
N LEU A 17 9.62 -10.58 8.93
CA LEU A 17 10.35 -10.19 7.73
C LEU A 17 9.64 -9.04 6.98
N ILE A 18 8.32 -9.12 6.84
CA ILE A 18 7.55 -8.03 6.20
C ILE A 18 7.65 -6.75 7.02
N GLU A 19 7.57 -6.84 8.35
CA GLU A 19 7.74 -5.68 9.23
C GLU A 19 9.10 -5.01 9.03
N ASP A 20 10.19 -5.80 8.98
CA ASP A 20 11.55 -5.28 8.80
C ASP A 20 11.75 -4.62 7.43
N ILE A 21 11.21 -5.23 6.36
CA ILE A 21 11.22 -4.67 5.01
C ILE A 21 10.47 -3.33 4.99
N VAL A 22 9.24 -3.29 5.51
CA VAL A 22 8.39 -2.09 5.50
C VAL A 22 9.02 -0.99 6.35
N ARG A 23 9.59 -1.32 7.52
CA ARG A 23 10.32 -0.37 8.37
C ARG A 23 11.50 0.26 7.62
N SER A 24 12.31 -0.57 6.98
CA SER A 24 13.47 -0.12 6.21
C SER A 24 13.07 0.79 5.06
N GLN A 25 11.98 0.46 4.35
CA GLN A 25 11.42 1.28 3.28
C GLN A 25 10.90 2.63 3.78
N VAL A 26 10.20 2.66 4.93
CA VAL A 26 9.72 3.91 5.54
C VAL A 26 10.90 4.83 5.89
N ILE A 27 11.98 4.28 6.45
CA ILE A 27 13.18 5.06 6.77
C ILE A 27 13.80 5.64 5.49
N GLU A 28 13.96 4.83 4.44
CA GLU A 28 14.51 5.29 3.16
C GLU A 28 13.64 6.40 2.54
N ILE A 29 12.30 6.25 2.56
CA ILE A 29 11.35 7.27 2.11
C ILE A 29 11.57 8.59 2.86
N ILE A 30 11.69 8.53 4.18
CA ILE A 30 11.88 9.72 5.01
C ILE A 30 13.20 10.42 4.67
N VAL A 31 14.30 9.67 4.55
CA VAL A 31 15.62 10.21 4.23
C VAL A 31 15.62 10.84 2.83
N LEU A 32 15.01 10.18 1.84
CA LEU A 32 14.89 10.70 0.49
C LEU A 32 14.00 11.95 0.42
N ALA A 33 12.88 11.98 1.15
CA ALA A 33 12.00 13.15 1.22
C ALA A 33 12.68 14.34 1.90
N ALA A 34 13.45 14.11 2.97
CA ALA A 34 14.26 15.13 3.62
C ALA A 34 15.33 15.70 2.67
N ALA A 35 15.97 14.85 1.87
CA ALA A 35 16.89 15.31 0.84
C ALA A 35 16.19 16.16 -0.24
N GLN A 36 14.94 15.87 -0.61
CA GLN A 36 14.17 16.72 -1.54
C GLN A 36 13.80 18.07 -0.92
N ALA A 37 13.30 18.08 0.33
CA ALA A 37 12.97 19.32 1.04
C ALA A 37 14.19 20.25 1.15
N GLN A 38 15.36 19.68 1.47
CA GLN A 38 16.61 20.42 1.52
C GLN A 38 17.01 20.99 0.16
N ARG A 39 16.76 20.27 -0.94
CA ARG A 39 16.98 20.79 -2.31
C ARG A 39 16.02 21.90 -2.69
N ARG A 40 14.80 21.90 -2.15
CA ARG A 40 13.86 23.03 -2.24
C ARG A 40 14.29 24.24 -1.39
N GLY A 41 15.26 24.06 -0.48
CA GLY A 41 15.69 25.09 0.46
C GLY A 41 14.76 25.23 1.68
N SER A 42 13.90 24.23 1.94
CA SER A 42 13.04 24.18 3.10
C SER A 42 13.56 23.19 4.13
N ARG A 43 13.52 23.58 5.41
CA ARG A 43 13.77 22.67 6.53
C ARG A 43 12.54 21.83 6.89
N PHE A 44 11.38 22.20 6.37
CA PHE A 44 10.11 21.52 6.59
C PHE A 44 9.76 20.63 5.40
N LEU A 45 9.37 19.40 5.72
CA LEU A 45 8.83 18.45 4.76
C LEU A 45 7.40 18.85 4.36
N ALA A 46 7.11 18.77 3.07
CA ALA A 46 5.79 18.94 2.51
C ALA A 46 5.28 17.59 1.95
N ALA A 47 3.96 17.45 1.80
CA ALA A 47 3.36 16.27 1.17
C ALA A 47 3.96 15.97 -0.20
N GLU A 48 4.23 17.01 -0.98
CA GLU A 48 4.84 16.95 -2.30
C GLU A 48 6.21 16.24 -2.32
N ASP A 49 7.03 16.39 -1.26
CA ASP A 49 8.35 15.73 -1.18
C ASP A 49 8.21 14.20 -1.19
N PHE A 50 7.13 13.67 -0.64
CA PHE A 50 6.83 12.24 -0.60
C PHE A 50 6.18 11.77 -1.91
N ILE A 51 5.22 12.53 -2.43
CA ILE A 51 4.55 12.21 -3.70
C ILE A 51 5.57 12.18 -4.85
N PHE A 52 6.57 13.05 -4.81
CA PHE A 52 7.63 13.09 -5.83
C PHE A 52 8.45 11.79 -5.91
N LEU A 53 8.61 11.08 -4.80
CA LEU A 53 9.36 9.82 -4.76
C LEU A 53 8.65 8.70 -5.54
N ILE A 54 7.31 8.71 -5.55
CA ILE A 54 6.48 7.73 -6.25
C ILE A 54 5.97 8.21 -7.61
N ARG A 55 6.44 9.36 -8.12
CA ARG A 55 5.94 10.03 -9.35
C ARG A 55 5.88 9.17 -10.62
N HIS A 56 6.62 8.06 -10.67
CA HIS A 56 6.62 7.15 -11.80
C HIS A 56 5.41 6.20 -11.82
N ASP A 57 4.79 5.97 -10.67
CA ASP A 57 3.57 5.17 -10.53
C ASP A 57 2.36 6.11 -10.46
N ARG A 58 1.84 6.50 -11.63
CA ARG A 58 0.72 7.44 -11.75
C ARG A 58 -0.53 6.94 -11.04
N THR A 59 -0.86 5.65 -11.15
CA THR A 59 -2.01 5.05 -10.49
C THR A 59 -1.90 5.14 -8.96
N LYS A 60 -0.72 4.89 -8.38
CA LYS A 60 -0.49 5.07 -6.94
C LYS A 60 -0.58 6.53 -6.51
N VAL A 61 -0.06 7.47 -7.30
CA VAL A 61 -0.18 8.91 -7.04
C VAL A 61 -1.64 9.37 -7.04
N LEU A 62 -2.43 8.97 -8.03
CA LEU A 62 -3.85 9.32 -8.13
C LEU A 62 -4.65 8.76 -6.95
N ARG A 63 -4.42 7.50 -6.58
CA ARG A 63 -5.05 6.89 -5.40
C ARG A 63 -4.68 7.61 -4.10
N LEU A 64 -3.44 8.10 -3.98
CA LEU A 64 -3.03 8.92 -2.84
C LEU A 64 -3.72 10.29 -2.84
N ARG A 65 -3.85 10.97 -4.00
CA ARG A 65 -4.59 12.23 -4.12
C ARG A 65 -6.04 12.06 -3.70
N GLU A 66 -6.70 11.01 -4.20
CA GLU A 66 -8.08 10.69 -3.84
C GLU A 66 -8.19 10.41 -2.33
N TYR A 67 -7.31 9.58 -1.77
CA TYR A 67 -7.27 9.28 -0.33
C TYR A 67 -7.16 10.54 0.53
N LEU A 68 -6.24 11.45 0.20
CA LEU A 68 -6.06 12.71 0.93
C LEU A 68 -7.28 13.62 0.77
N SER A 69 -7.85 13.72 -0.44
CA SER A 69 -9.05 14.54 -0.68
C SER A 69 -10.25 14.09 0.15
N TRP A 70 -10.51 12.77 0.22
CA TRP A 70 -11.59 12.21 1.04
C TRP A 70 -11.33 12.38 2.53
N LYS A 71 -10.06 12.35 2.94
CA LYS A 71 -9.69 12.59 4.32
C LYS A 71 -9.95 14.03 4.74
N ASP A 72 -9.60 14.99 3.88
CA ASP A 72 -9.89 16.40 4.10
C ASP A 72 -11.39 16.68 4.16
N VAL A 73 -12.17 16.05 3.27
CA VAL A 73 -13.65 16.13 3.31
C VAL A 73 -14.17 15.62 4.64
N ARG A 74 -13.76 14.42 5.08
CA ARG A 74 -14.19 13.85 6.37
C ARG A 74 -13.77 14.71 7.58
N LYS A 75 -12.58 15.29 7.53
CA LYS A 75 -12.09 16.20 8.57
C LYS A 75 -12.95 17.46 8.65
N LYS A 76 -13.25 18.10 7.50
CA LYS A 76 -14.10 19.30 7.44
C LYS A 76 -15.53 19.02 7.89
N VAL A 77 -16.12 17.87 7.51
CA VAL A 77 -17.46 17.47 7.96
C VAL A 77 -17.47 17.32 9.48
N LYS A 78 -16.49 16.61 10.04
CA LYS A 78 -16.39 16.44 11.49
C LYS A 78 -16.18 17.76 12.24
N GLU A 79 -15.36 18.67 11.70
CA GLU A 79 -15.14 20.00 12.29
C GLU A 79 -16.43 20.83 12.32
N ARG A 80 -17.33 20.67 11.34
CA ARG A 80 -18.66 21.31 11.32
C ARG A 80 -19.60 20.71 12.36
N GLU A 81 -19.62 19.38 12.48
CA GLU A 81 -20.38 18.67 13.51
C GLU A 81 -19.95 19.09 14.93
N ASP A 82 -18.63 19.13 15.17
CA ASP A 82 -18.05 19.51 16.47
C ASP A 82 -18.25 21.01 16.80
N ALA A 83 -18.43 21.86 15.78
CA ALA A 83 -18.68 23.30 15.95
C ALA A 83 -20.14 23.65 16.30
N GLY A 84 -21.04 22.66 16.34
CA GLY A 84 -22.46 22.88 16.68
C GLY A 84 -23.22 23.68 15.62
N ASP A 85 -22.79 23.62 14.36
CA ASP A 85 -23.58 24.12 13.23
C ASP A 85 -24.86 23.27 13.17
N ASP A 86 -26.03 23.87 13.42
CA ASP A 86 -27.30 23.16 13.44
C ASP A 86 -27.53 22.44 12.10
N ILE A 87 -27.42 21.11 12.12
CA ILE A 87 -27.83 20.22 11.02
C ILE A 87 -29.37 20.12 11.07
N ILE A 88 -30.05 21.25 10.97
CA ILE A 88 -31.51 21.29 10.87
C ILE A 88 -31.87 22.25 9.73
N ASP A 89 -32.40 21.62 8.69
CA ASP A 89 -33.18 22.18 7.58
C ASP A 89 -32.42 22.55 6.30
N ASP A 90 -32.05 21.52 5.55
CA ASP A 90 -32.34 21.57 4.12
C ASP A 90 -32.94 20.23 3.66
N ALA A 91 -34.26 20.13 3.76
CA ALA A 91 -35.09 19.14 3.09
C ALA A 91 -35.17 19.38 1.57
N THR A 92 -34.06 19.79 0.94
CA THR A 92 -33.78 19.60 -0.50
C THR A 92 -32.57 18.68 -0.67
N ALA A 93 -32.70 17.48 -0.11
CA ALA A 93 -31.73 16.39 -0.17
C ALA A 93 -31.63 15.74 -1.56
N ASP A 94 -31.18 16.51 -2.57
CA ASP A 94 -30.91 15.98 -3.92
C ASP A 94 -29.56 16.42 -4.52
N LYS A 95 -28.65 17.02 -3.72
CA LYS A 95 -27.27 17.30 -4.15
C LYS A 95 -26.25 17.07 -3.03
N PRO A 96 -25.68 15.86 -2.87
CA PRO A 96 -24.69 15.59 -1.83
C PRO A 96 -23.26 16.08 -2.15
N ASP A 97 -23.06 17.09 -3.01
CA ASP A 97 -21.84 17.10 -3.83
C ASP A 97 -21.12 18.45 -4.02
N ARG A 98 -20.97 19.26 -2.96
CA ARG A 98 -20.13 20.49 -3.04
C ARG A 98 -19.23 20.76 -1.83
N VAL A 99 -18.77 19.74 -1.10
CA VAL A 99 -17.50 19.93 -0.37
C VAL A 99 -16.40 19.82 -1.41
N ALA A 100 -15.97 20.96 -1.94
CA ALA A 100 -14.96 21.03 -3.00
C ALA A 100 -13.75 20.16 -2.62
N LYS A 101 -13.53 19.10 -3.40
CA LYS A 101 -12.35 18.25 -3.28
C LYS A 101 -11.14 19.12 -3.61
N VAL A 102 -10.22 19.26 -2.67
CA VAL A 102 -8.99 20.03 -2.90
C VAL A 102 -8.11 19.21 -3.83
N LYS A 103 -7.97 19.65 -5.07
CA LYS A 103 -7.05 19.05 -6.04
C LYS A 103 -5.62 19.46 -5.65
N ILE A 104 -4.83 18.50 -5.18
CA ILE A 104 -3.42 18.72 -4.83
C ILE A 104 -2.67 19.01 -6.14
N LYS A 105 -2.31 20.27 -6.41
CA LYS A 105 -1.51 20.66 -7.59
C LYS A 105 -0.05 20.25 -7.39
N LEU A 106 0.52 19.52 -8.33
CA LEU A 106 1.91 19.03 -8.25
C LEU A 106 2.83 19.90 -9.11
N SER A 107 4.04 20.18 -8.62
CA SER A 107 4.99 21.08 -9.28
C SER A 107 5.56 20.53 -10.60
N TRP A 108 5.38 19.23 -10.87
CA TRP A 108 5.81 18.56 -12.11
C TRP A 108 4.66 18.21 -13.06
N GLU A 109 3.44 18.67 -12.78
CA GLU A 109 2.35 18.65 -13.76
C GLU A 109 2.64 19.66 -14.87
N LEU A 110 2.26 19.33 -16.10
CA LEU A 110 2.52 20.18 -17.26
C LEU A 110 1.88 21.57 -17.09
N ALA A 111 0.69 21.61 -16.50
CA ALA A 111 -0.01 22.84 -16.17
C ALA A 111 0.76 23.74 -15.19
N SER A 112 1.66 23.19 -14.37
CA SER A 112 2.49 23.96 -13.44
C SER A 112 3.71 24.61 -14.10
N ALA A 113 3.99 24.31 -15.38
CA ALA A 113 5.06 24.94 -16.14
C ALA A 113 4.71 26.37 -16.60
N PHE A 114 3.43 26.72 -16.59
CA PHE A 114 2.94 28.03 -17.03
C PHE A 114 2.68 28.93 -15.82
N SER A 115 3.07 30.19 -15.91
CA SER A 115 2.86 31.19 -14.84
C SER A 115 1.40 31.62 -14.72
N GLU A 116 0.65 31.52 -15.81
CA GLU A 116 -0.77 31.81 -15.89
C GLU A 116 -1.46 30.51 -16.30
N ASN A 117 -2.13 29.86 -15.35
CA ASN A 117 -3.01 28.74 -15.65
C ASN A 117 -4.33 29.31 -16.13
N LEU A 118 -4.75 28.94 -17.34
CA LEU A 118 -6.16 29.01 -17.70
C LEU A 118 -6.94 28.20 -16.66
N VAL A 119 -8.17 28.61 -16.35
CA VAL A 119 -9.07 27.82 -15.50
C VAL A 119 -9.10 26.42 -16.09
N ASP A 120 -8.77 25.40 -15.28
CA ASP A 120 -8.81 24.00 -15.70
C ASP A 120 -10.20 23.77 -16.35
N ASP A 121 -10.26 23.59 -17.67
CA ASP A 121 -11.41 22.97 -18.29
C ASP A 121 -11.40 21.54 -17.75
N ASP A 122 -12.40 21.18 -16.95
CA ASP A 122 -12.50 19.91 -16.20
C ASP A 122 -12.41 18.64 -17.10
N ASP A 123 -12.38 18.81 -18.43
CA ASP A 123 -12.46 17.75 -19.44
C ASP A 123 -11.10 17.08 -19.78
N GLU A 124 -9.93 17.68 -19.49
CA GLU A 124 -8.61 17.10 -19.87
C GLU A 124 -8.06 16.05 -18.87
N ASP A 125 -8.63 15.96 -17.66
CA ASP A 125 -8.22 14.97 -16.64
C ASP A 125 -8.88 13.60 -16.80
N ASP A 126 -9.76 13.42 -17.79
CA ASP A 126 -10.64 12.26 -17.89
C ASP A 126 -9.87 10.94 -18.03
N ASP A 127 -8.87 10.84 -18.92
CA ASP A 127 -8.22 9.55 -19.20
C ASP A 127 -7.42 8.99 -18.01
N GLU A 128 -6.66 9.82 -17.29
CA GLU A 128 -5.91 9.39 -16.11
C GLU A 128 -6.83 9.08 -14.92
N MET A 129 -7.92 9.85 -14.79
CA MET A 129 -8.93 9.60 -13.78
C MET A 129 -9.65 8.27 -14.04
N LEU A 130 -9.91 7.93 -15.31
CA LEU A 130 -10.50 6.65 -15.71
C LEU A 130 -9.62 5.45 -15.33
N ASP A 131 -8.30 5.53 -15.50
CA ASP A 131 -7.38 4.44 -15.13
C ASP A 131 -7.35 4.21 -13.60
N ALA A 132 -7.31 5.28 -12.81
CA ALA A 132 -7.39 5.18 -11.35
C ALA A 132 -8.74 4.65 -10.88
N GLN A 133 -9.83 5.11 -11.50
CA GLN A 133 -11.18 4.63 -11.24
C GLN A 133 -11.31 3.14 -11.59
N SER A 134 -10.71 2.71 -12.70
CA SER A 134 -10.66 1.31 -13.12
C SER A 134 -9.94 0.42 -12.10
N ASP A 135 -8.78 0.83 -11.58
CA ASP A 135 -8.08 0.09 -10.51
C ASP A 135 -8.89 0.04 -9.22
N SER A 136 -9.53 1.15 -8.84
CA SER A 136 -10.40 1.22 -7.66
C SER A 136 -11.60 0.25 -7.79
N LEU A 137 -12.27 0.25 -8.94
CA LEU A 137 -13.37 -0.66 -9.26
C LEU A 137 -12.92 -2.13 -9.26
N LYS A 138 -11.72 -2.41 -9.79
CA LYS A 138 -11.15 -3.76 -9.77
C LYS A 138 -10.93 -4.25 -8.34
N ARG A 139 -10.32 -3.43 -7.47
CA ARG A 139 -10.11 -3.78 -6.05
C ARG A 139 -11.44 -3.98 -5.30
N LEU A 140 -12.45 -3.20 -5.65
CA LEU A 140 -13.80 -3.38 -5.09
C LEU A 140 -14.40 -4.72 -5.52
N ARG A 141 -14.31 -5.05 -6.81
CA ARG A 141 -14.75 -6.34 -7.35
C ARG A 141 -14.02 -7.52 -6.72
N ASP A 142 -12.70 -7.42 -6.54
CA ASP A 142 -11.90 -8.47 -5.90
C ASP A 142 -12.33 -8.68 -4.43
N ALA A 143 -12.66 -7.59 -3.72
CA ALA A 143 -13.20 -7.66 -2.36
C ALA A 143 -14.61 -8.28 -2.30
N ASP A 144 -15.47 -7.96 -3.28
CA ASP A 144 -16.81 -8.55 -3.38
C ASP A 144 -16.74 -10.05 -3.65
N GLU A 145 -15.83 -10.50 -4.53
CA GLU A 145 -15.64 -11.92 -4.81
C GLU A 145 -15.17 -12.69 -3.56
N VAL A 146 -14.30 -12.09 -2.75
CA VAL A 146 -13.83 -12.67 -1.49
C VAL A 146 -14.95 -12.72 -0.44
N THR A 147 -15.79 -11.70 -0.35
CA THR A 147 -16.82 -11.59 0.69
C THR A 147 -18.11 -12.34 0.37
N LYS A 148 -18.36 -12.69 -0.90
CA LYS A 148 -19.58 -13.39 -1.36
C LYS A 148 -19.89 -14.71 -0.64
N GLN A 149 -18.85 -15.43 -0.22
CA GLN A 149 -18.99 -16.74 0.43
C GLN A 149 -18.72 -16.69 1.94
N MET A 150 -18.48 -15.50 2.50
CA MET A 150 -18.19 -15.34 3.92
C MET A 150 -19.47 -15.43 4.75
N THR A 151 -19.36 -16.04 5.92
CA THR A 151 -20.35 -15.92 6.98
C THR A 151 -20.38 -14.49 7.54
N ARG A 152 -21.41 -14.15 8.31
CA ARG A 152 -21.52 -12.84 8.96
C ARG A 152 -20.28 -12.54 9.81
N ASP A 153 -19.83 -13.49 10.61
CA ASP A 153 -18.72 -13.28 11.55
C ASP A 153 -17.38 -13.13 10.81
N GLU A 154 -17.16 -13.93 9.76
CA GLU A 154 -16.00 -13.78 8.87
C GLU A 154 -16.00 -12.44 8.15
N TYR A 155 -17.16 -11.97 7.68
CA TYR A 155 -17.29 -10.67 7.03
C TYR A 155 -17.00 -9.51 8.00
N VAL A 156 -17.51 -9.57 9.24
CA VAL A 156 -17.20 -8.58 10.27
C VAL A 156 -15.70 -8.52 10.51
N HIS A 157 -15.06 -9.68 10.73
CA HIS A 157 -13.62 -9.75 10.92
C HIS A 157 -12.82 -9.22 9.71
N TYR A 158 -13.22 -9.60 8.49
CA TYR A 158 -12.61 -9.10 7.25
C TYR A 158 -12.73 -7.57 7.14
N SER A 159 -13.89 -7.01 7.49
CA SER A 159 -14.13 -5.56 7.45
C SER A 159 -13.24 -4.80 8.42
N GLU A 160 -13.01 -5.33 9.64
CA GLU A 160 -12.09 -4.76 10.63
C GLU A 160 -10.64 -4.81 10.13
N CYS A 161 -10.21 -5.94 9.57
CA CYS A 161 -8.88 -6.09 8.99
C CYS A 161 -8.66 -5.16 7.78
N ARG A 162 -9.69 -4.89 6.97
CA ARG A 162 -9.63 -3.98 5.81
C ARG A 162 -9.51 -2.52 6.23
N GLN A 163 -10.07 -2.15 7.38
CA GLN A 163 -9.96 -0.79 7.93
C GLN A 163 -8.70 -0.57 8.77
N ALA A 164 -8.02 -1.65 9.18
CA ALA A 164 -6.80 -1.56 9.96
C ALA A 164 -5.68 -0.85 9.18
N SER A 165 -4.98 0.07 9.84
CA SER A 165 -3.82 0.75 9.27
C SER A 165 -2.69 0.88 10.30
N PHE A 166 -1.49 1.19 9.81
CA PHE A 166 -0.31 1.42 10.65
C PHE A 166 -0.44 2.67 11.53
N THR A 167 -1.19 3.68 11.08
CA THR A 167 -1.16 5.02 11.68
C THR A 167 -2.46 5.40 12.38
N PHE A 168 -3.61 4.83 12.00
CA PHE A 168 -4.90 5.20 12.61
C PHE A 168 -4.90 5.02 14.13
N ARG A 169 -5.07 6.13 14.86
CA ARG A 169 -5.00 6.21 16.34
C ARG A 169 -3.67 5.71 16.95
N LYS A 170 -2.61 5.59 16.14
CA LYS A 170 -1.32 4.99 16.53
C LYS A 170 -0.10 5.84 16.13
N ASN A 171 -0.28 7.13 15.86
CA ASN A 171 0.79 8.04 15.38
C ASN A 171 2.06 7.98 16.24
N LYS A 172 1.94 7.98 17.58
CA LYS A 172 3.11 7.89 18.48
C LYS A 172 3.88 6.58 18.28
N ARG A 173 3.16 5.45 18.36
CA ARG A 173 3.75 4.12 18.19
C ARG A 173 4.41 3.95 16.82
N PHE A 174 3.82 4.51 15.76
CA PHE A 174 4.39 4.48 14.41
C PHE A 174 5.68 5.29 14.31
N ARG A 175 5.74 6.49 14.92
CA ARG A 175 6.96 7.32 14.97
C ARG A 175 8.09 6.62 15.72
N ASP A 176 7.78 6.01 16.85
CA ASP A 176 8.76 5.28 17.68
C ASP A 176 9.23 4.00 16.96
N TRP A 177 8.32 3.26 16.34
CA TRP A 177 8.61 2.07 15.55
C TRP A 177 9.57 2.37 14.39
N ALA A 178 9.33 3.43 13.61
CA ALA A 178 10.24 3.83 12.54
C ALA A 178 11.50 4.55 13.04
N ASN A 179 11.61 4.83 14.35
CA ASN A 179 12.70 5.60 14.96
C ASN A 179 12.96 6.94 14.25
N MET A 180 11.88 7.66 13.92
CA MET A 180 11.94 8.84 13.03
C MET A 180 12.81 9.97 13.60
N SER A 181 12.85 10.14 14.92
CA SER A 181 13.65 11.17 15.59
C SER A 181 15.16 11.01 15.38
N SER A 182 15.63 9.83 14.96
CA SER A 182 17.04 9.61 14.62
C SER A 182 17.41 10.11 13.23
N TYR A 183 16.42 10.37 12.37
CA TYR A 183 16.61 10.76 10.97
C TYR A 183 16.08 12.16 10.64
N LEU A 184 15.24 12.71 11.52
CA LEU A 184 14.59 14.01 11.33
C LEU A 184 14.75 14.87 12.58
N ASP A 185 15.22 16.09 12.40
CA ASP A 185 15.29 17.10 13.46
C ASP A 185 13.93 17.73 13.77
N THR A 186 12.96 17.61 12.86
CA THR A 186 11.65 18.27 12.94
C THR A 186 10.52 17.27 13.07
N LYS A 187 9.52 17.61 13.89
CA LYS A 187 8.30 16.81 14.07
C LYS A 187 7.50 16.77 12.76
N LEU A 188 7.12 15.57 12.33
CA LEU A 188 6.26 15.37 11.16
C LEU A 188 4.82 15.81 11.41
N ASN A 189 4.28 16.52 10.42
CA ASN A 189 2.86 16.87 10.32
C ASN A 189 1.99 15.60 10.24
N ASP A 190 0.74 15.67 10.73
CA ASP A 190 -0.15 14.50 10.71
C ASP A 190 -0.51 14.08 9.28
N GLU A 191 -0.63 15.02 8.34
CA GLU A 191 -0.78 14.73 6.90
C GLU A 191 0.36 13.83 6.36
N ILE A 192 1.60 14.07 6.76
CA ILE A 192 2.75 13.25 6.35
C ILE A 192 2.65 11.84 6.94
N ILE A 193 2.21 11.73 8.20
CA ILE A 193 1.96 10.43 8.84
C ILE A 193 0.87 9.67 8.07
N ASP A 194 -0.12 10.37 7.54
CA ASP A 194 -1.19 9.77 6.76
C ASP A 194 -0.70 9.26 5.40
N ILE A 195 0.16 10.02 4.71
CA ILE A 195 0.85 9.58 3.49
C ILE A 195 1.68 8.33 3.77
N LEU A 196 2.47 8.32 4.84
CA LEU A 196 3.25 7.13 5.23
C LEU A 196 2.35 5.95 5.60
N GLY A 197 1.20 6.20 6.22
CA GLY A 197 0.19 5.18 6.51
C GLY A 197 -0.40 4.56 5.24
N PHE A 198 -0.68 5.38 4.22
CA PHE A 198 -1.11 4.91 2.90
C PHE A 198 -0.01 4.08 2.21
N LEU A 199 1.22 4.60 2.16
CA LEU A 199 2.34 3.92 1.50
C LEU A 199 2.68 2.58 2.17
N THR A 200 2.65 2.51 3.50
CA THR A 200 2.88 1.24 4.22
C THR A 200 1.80 0.19 3.93
N PHE A 201 0.54 0.60 3.80
CA PHE A 201 -0.53 -0.29 3.35
C PHE A 201 -0.27 -0.83 1.93
N GLU A 202 0.10 0.05 0.99
CA GLU A 202 0.42 -0.34 -0.39
C GLU A 202 1.66 -1.24 -0.49
N MET A 203 2.69 -0.99 0.34
CA MET A 203 3.87 -1.86 0.42
C MET A 203 3.49 -3.26 0.88
N VAL A 204 2.68 -3.39 1.94
CA VAL A 204 2.22 -4.70 2.43
C VAL A 204 1.34 -5.39 1.39
N SER A 205 0.43 -4.69 0.73
CA SER A 205 -0.38 -5.22 -0.38
C SER A 205 0.52 -5.79 -1.48
N THR A 206 1.43 -4.98 -2.00
CA THR A 206 2.31 -5.34 -3.11
C THR A 206 3.21 -6.52 -2.78
N ILE A 207 3.80 -6.55 -1.58
CA ILE A 207 4.64 -7.66 -1.11
C ILE A 207 3.80 -8.94 -0.96
N THR A 208 2.64 -8.86 -0.30
CA THR A 208 1.79 -10.03 -0.02
C THR A 208 1.26 -10.63 -1.33
N GLU A 209 0.73 -9.82 -2.24
CA GLU A 209 0.18 -10.28 -3.52
C GLU A 209 1.26 -10.88 -4.42
N THR A 210 2.45 -10.27 -4.45
CA THR A 210 3.58 -10.79 -5.20
C THR A 210 4.06 -12.12 -4.62
N ALA A 211 4.16 -12.23 -3.30
CA ALA A 211 4.52 -13.46 -2.61
C ALA A 211 3.49 -14.58 -2.86
N LEU A 212 2.19 -14.27 -2.80
CA LEU A 212 1.11 -15.22 -3.12
C LEU A 212 1.16 -15.66 -4.59
N ARG A 213 1.48 -14.75 -5.52
CA ARG A 213 1.67 -15.08 -6.94
C ARG A 213 2.85 -16.04 -7.14
N ILE A 214 3.97 -15.82 -6.43
CA ILE A 214 5.13 -16.70 -6.45
C ILE A 214 4.77 -18.08 -5.89
N LYS A 215 4.13 -18.12 -4.72
CA LYS A 215 3.69 -19.36 -4.07
C LYS A 215 2.80 -20.20 -4.99
N ARG A 216 1.77 -19.57 -5.59
CA ARG A 216 0.90 -20.24 -6.59
C ARG A 216 1.68 -20.78 -7.79
N GLY A 217 2.76 -20.11 -8.21
CA GLY A 217 3.64 -20.58 -9.27
C GLY A 217 4.49 -21.79 -8.85
N LEU A 218 5.02 -21.78 -7.63
CA LEU A 218 5.80 -22.89 -7.07
C LEU A 218 4.94 -24.12 -6.82
N ASP A 219 3.74 -23.95 -6.27
CA ASP A 219 2.78 -25.03 -6.06
C ASP A 219 2.41 -25.72 -7.39
N LYS A 220 2.08 -24.93 -8.42
CA LYS A 220 1.82 -25.46 -9.78
C LYS A 220 3.00 -26.21 -10.39
N ALA A 221 4.23 -25.70 -10.19
CA ALA A 221 5.43 -26.35 -10.69
C ALA A 221 5.73 -27.67 -9.94
N ALA A 222 5.45 -27.73 -8.64
CA ALA A 222 5.58 -28.92 -7.84
C ALA A 222 4.55 -30.00 -8.23
N ASP A 223 3.33 -29.59 -8.58
CA ASP A 223 2.27 -30.50 -9.04
C ASP A 223 2.54 -31.04 -10.46
N ALA A 224 3.21 -30.26 -11.31
CA ALA A 224 3.59 -30.66 -12.67
C ALA A 224 4.86 -31.54 -12.72
N ALA A 225 5.60 -31.69 -11.63
CA ALA A 225 6.81 -32.50 -11.59
C ALA A 225 6.47 -34.01 -11.65
N PRO A 226 7.18 -34.81 -12.47
CA PRO A 226 6.94 -36.25 -12.54
C PRO A 226 7.21 -36.92 -11.19
N ALA A 227 6.39 -37.93 -10.86
CA ALA A 227 6.29 -38.60 -9.56
C ALA A 227 7.58 -39.27 -9.00
N GLY A 228 8.72 -39.11 -9.65
CA GLY A 228 10.01 -39.72 -9.28
C GLY A 228 11.03 -38.77 -8.64
N GLN A 229 10.76 -37.47 -8.50
CA GLN A 229 11.64 -36.57 -7.74
C GLN A 229 11.22 -36.53 -6.26
N PRO A 230 12.17 -36.56 -5.30
CA PRO A 230 11.84 -36.40 -3.89
C PRO A 230 11.18 -35.04 -3.71
N LYS A 231 9.87 -35.04 -3.46
CA LYS A 231 9.15 -33.85 -3.02
C LYS A 231 9.90 -33.34 -1.79
N ARG A 232 10.42 -32.10 -1.85
CA ARG A 232 11.08 -31.48 -0.71
C ARG A 232 10.16 -31.63 0.50
N PRO A 233 10.67 -32.09 1.66
CA PRO A 233 9.85 -32.16 2.86
C PRO A 233 9.35 -30.73 3.12
N ARG A 234 8.04 -30.53 3.05
CA ARG A 234 7.44 -29.27 3.47
C ARG A 234 7.87 -29.07 4.92
N SER A 235 8.48 -27.93 5.23
CA SER A 235 9.08 -27.63 6.54
C SER A 235 8.06 -27.38 7.66
N ASP A 236 6.80 -27.74 7.44
CA ASP A 236 5.79 -27.76 8.49
C ASP A 236 5.71 -29.17 9.06
N GLY A 237 5.92 -29.29 10.37
CA GLY A 237 5.87 -30.50 11.19
C GLY A 237 4.53 -31.25 11.22
N ALA A 238 3.79 -31.26 10.13
CA ALA A 238 2.58 -32.04 9.89
C ALA A 238 2.63 -32.87 8.59
N SER A 239 3.70 -32.77 7.78
CA SER A 239 3.81 -33.46 6.49
C SER A 239 4.36 -34.89 6.61
N ALA A 240 3.68 -35.73 7.39
CA ALA A 240 3.71 -37.20 7.36
C ALA A 240 2.82 -37.84 8.45
N ALA A 241 2.11 -37.03 9.25
CA ALA A 241 1.04 -37.56 10.08
C ALA A 241 -0.09 -37.99 9.15
N ALA A 242 -0.14 -39.30 8.91
CA ALA A 242 -1.17 -40.08 8.24
C ALA A 242 -2.44 -39.28 7.89
N ILE A 243 -2.80 -39.30 6.61
CA ILE A 243 -4.19 -39.09 6.18
C ILE A 243 -5.02 -40.14 6.93
N SER A 244 -5.53 -39.74 8.09
CA SER A 244 -6.40 -40.52 8.94
C SER A 244 -7.81 -40.11 8.60
N LEU A 245 -8.76 -41.04 8.67
CA LEU A 245 -10.19 -40.75 8.45
C LEU A 245 -10.72 -39.61 9.35
N PHE A 246 -9.97 -39.26 10.41
CA PHE A 246 -10.28 -38.22 11.39
C PHE A 246 -9.31 -37.04 11.38
N SER A 247 -8.38 -36.95 10.41
CA SER A 247 -7.63 -35.71 10.23
C SER A 247 -8.61 -34.61 9.81
N GLY A 248 -8.49 -33.43 10.42
CA GLY A 248 -9.29 -32.27 10.04
C GLY A 248 -9.21 -32.01 8.53
N PRO A 249 -10.22 -31.34 7.94
CA PRO A 249 -10.21 -31.05 6.51
C PRO A 249 -8.85 -30.41 6.17
N PRO A 250 -8.19 -30.84 5.08
CA PRO A 250 -6.90 -30.27 4.70
C PRO A 250 -7.09 -28.75 4.66
N THR A 251 -6.33 -28.04 5.49
CA THR A 251 -6.34 -26.58 5.50
C THR A 251 -6.08 -26.14 4.07
N ALA A 252 -7.12 -25.62 3.40
CA ALA A 252 -7.14 -25.55 1.94
C ALA A 252 -6.06 -24.61 1.36
N ARG A 253 -5.40 -23.82 2.23
CA ARG A 253 -4.29 -22.94 1.88
C ARG A 253 -3.18 -23.05 2.93
N THR A 254 -1.98 -23.38 2.47
CA THR A 254 -0.75 -23.26 3.26
C THR A 254 -0.34 -21.78 3.40
N PRO A 255 0.27 -21.37 4.52
CA PRO A 255 0.72 -19.98 4.74
C PRO A 255 1.83 -19.55 3.79
N LEU A 256 2.03 -18.25 3.66
CA LEU A 256 3.28 -17.71 3.11
C LEU A 256 4.47 -17.99 4.04
N GLU A 257 5.44 -18.72 3.51
CA GLU A 257 6.78 -18.84 4.09
C GLU A 257 7.71 -17.66 3.74
N VAL A 258 8.77 -17.52 4.52
CA VAL A 258 9.84 -16.50 4.38
C VAL A 258 10.43 -16.46 2.96
N GLN A 259 10.65 -17.63 2.34
CA GLN A 259 11.21 -17.73 0.98
C GLN A 259 10.35 -17.05 -0.08
N HIS A 260 9.02 -17.07 0.07
CA HIS A 260 8.11 -16.40 -0.86
C HIS A 260 8.25 -14.88 -0.77
N VAL A 261 8.42 -14.35 0.45
CA VAL A 261 8.60 -12.91 0.70
C VAL A 261 9.97 -12.45 0.22
N GLN A 262 11.04 -13.22 0.47
CA GLN A 262 12.38 -12.89 -0.02
C GLN A 262 12.42 -12.83 -1.55
N GLU A 263 11.81 -13.81 -2.22
CA GLU A 263 11.71 -13.84 -3.68
C GLU A 263 10.82 -12.71 -4.21
N ALA A 264 9.73 -12.38 -3.52
CA ALA A 264 8.87 -11.25 -3.85
C ALA A 264 9.66 -9.93 -3.77
N PHE A 265 10.36 -9.71 -2.65
CA PHE A 265 11.19 -8.53 -2.46
C PHE A 265 12.27 -8.44 -3.55
N ARG A 266 12.99 -9.54 -3.84
CA ARG A 266 14.00 -9.58 -4.90
C ARG A 266 13.44 -9.16 -6.27
N ARG A 267 12.20 -9.59 -6.62
CA ARG A 267 11.54 -9.19 -7.87
C ARG A 267 11.15 -7.72 -7.87
N LEU A 268 10.61 -7.21 -6.76
CA LEU A 268 10.22 -5.81 -6.59
C LEU A 268 11.43 -4.87 -6.64
N GLN A 269 12.61 -5.32 -6.21
CA GLN A 269 13.85 -4.54 -6.26
C GLN A 269 14.52 -4.51 -7.65
N ARG A 270 13.95 -5.17 -8.67
CA ARG A 270 14.55 -5.22 -10.00
C ARG A 270 14.30 -3.93 -10.78
N ALA A 271 15.26 -3.02 -10.77
CA ALA A 271 15.26 -1.83 -11.61
C ALA A 271 15.89 -2.11 -12.99
N PRO A 272 15.25 -1.75 -14.12
CA PRO A 272 15.88 -1.84 -15.43
C PRO A 272 17.08 -0.88 -15.50
N GLN A 273 18.22 -1.38 -15.98
CA GLN A 273 19.45 -0.60 -16.20
C GLN A 273 19.77 -0.60 -17.71
N PRO A 274 19.00 0.14 -18.53
CA PRO A 274 19.14 0.09 -19.99
C PRO A 274 20.45 0.71 -20.48
N ILE A 275 20.99 1.69 -19.74
CA ILE A 275 22.18 2.46 -20.11
C ILE A 275 23.31 2.01 -19.18
N ARG A 276 24.10 1.00 -19.59
CA ARG A 276 25.40 0.52 -19.02
C ARG A 276 25.70 -0.97 -19.27
N ASN A 277 24.90 -1.66 -20.07
CA ASN A 277 25.07 -3.08 -20.41
C ASN A 277 26.39 -3.44 -21.13
N PHE A 278 27.05 -2.50 -21.81
CA PHE A 278 28.31 -2.74 -22.52
C PHE A 278 29.59 -2.57 -21.68
N LYS A 279 29.47 -2.02 -20.46
CA LYS A 279 30.62 -1.82 -19.56
C LYS A 279 30.54 -2.84 -18.42
N GLY A 280 31.61 -3.61 -18.22
CA GLY A 280 31.71 -4.54 -17.09
C GLY A 280 31.85 -3.81 -15.74
N GLY A 281 31.55 -4.51 -14.65
CA GLY A 281 31.73 -4.02 -13.27
C GLY A 281 30.45 -4.06 -12.42
N LEU A 282 30.62 -3.91 -11.10
CA LEU A 282 29.50 -3.81 -10.16
C LEU A 282 28.99 -2.37 -10.13
N THR A 283 27.68 -2.19 -10.28
CA THR A 283 27.02 -0.90 -10.09
C THR A 283 26.28 -0.89 -8.77
N ARG A 284 26.53 0.13 -7.95
CA ARG A 284 25.72 0.37 -6.75
C ARG A 284 24.38 0.96 -7.17
N THR A 285 23.31 0.22 -6.93
CA THR A 285 21.93 0.71 -7.07
C THR A 285 21.38 1.14 -5.72
N ARG A 286 20.42 2.06 -5.74
CA ARG A 286 19.60 2.34 -4.55
C ARG A 286 18.51 1.28 -4.44
N VAL A 287 17.99 1.12 -3.23
CA VAL A 287 16.79 0.30 -2.99
C VAL A 287 15.63 0.96 -3.75
N SER A 288 14.88 0.16 -4.52
CA SER A 288 13.65 0.61 -5.14
C SER A 288 12.56 0.72 -4.07
N LEU A 289 11.87 1.85 -4.08
CA LEU A 289 10.66 2.02 -3.27
C LEU A 289 9.57 1.10 -3.80
N ILE A 290 8.85 0.44 -2.89
CA ILE A 290 7.79 -0.53 -3.22
C ILE A 290 6.45 0.18 -3.44
#